data_AF-A0A942KMM0-F1
#
_entry.id   AF-A0A942KMM0-F1
#
_cell.length_a   1.000
_cell.length_b   1.000
_cell.length_c   1.000
_cell.angle_alpha   90.00
_cell.angle_beta   90.00
_cell.angle_gamma   90.00
#
_symmetry.space_group_name_H-M   'P 1'
#
loop_
_entity.id
_entity.type
_entity.pdbx_description
1 polymer ?
#
loop_
_entity_poly.entity_id
_entity_poly.type
_entity_poly.pdbx_seq_one_letter_code
_entity_poly.pdbx_strand_id
1 'polypeptide(L)'
;MAKGFVVDLKKCVGCKACVAVCKIRYASPKGISRRNVYTRDITDSRIFVSMACNQCDGPSCVPACPKGALSKDAASGVVTLNKSACVGCRRCEWACPYGAMVFEPAGGKMDKCDACVGFTPAAGVPTGPRCVEACHADALAWVDKDATFTQTAAELRVAGEHIVARAALTAPSVKFIKVPGVD
;
A
#
# COMPACT_ATOMS: atom_id res chain seq x y z
N MET A 1 -1.83 9.22 -15.80
CA MET A 1 -3.13 8.85 -15.21
C MET A 1 -2.91 8.40 -13.78
N ALA A 2 -3.95 8.40 -12.95
CA ALA A 2 -3.83 7.89 -11.59
C ALA A 2 -3.54 6.39 -11.62
N LYS A 3 -2.58 5.94 -10.79
CA LYS A 3 -2.13 4.54 -10.73
C LYS A 3 -2.53 3.87 -9.43
N GLY A 4 -2.55 2.54 -9.44
CA GLY A 4 -2.87 1.71 -8.29
C GLY A 4 -2.08 0.41 -8.25
N PHE A 5 -2.09 -0.23 -7.08
CA PHE A 5 -1.49 -1.56 -6.92
C PHE A 5 -2.48 -2.65 -7.31
N VAL A 6 -2.01 -3.65 -8.05
CA VAL A 6 -2.70 -4.95 -8.17
C VAL A 6 -1.86 -5.98 -7.44
N VAL A 7 -2.51 -6.77 -6.58
CA VAL A 7 -1.91 -7.85 -5.79
C VAL A 7 -2.51 -9.18 -6.21
N ASP A 8 -1.71 -10.05 -6.81
CA ASP A 8 -2.13 -11.38 -7.23
C ASP A 8 -1.92 -12.41 -6.11
N LEU A 9 -3.01 -12.84 -5.49
CA LEU A 9 -2.98 -13.82 -4.40
C LEU A 9 -2.62 -15.22 -4.88
N LYS A 10 -2.79 -15.53 -6.19
CA LYS A 10 -2.39 -16.83 -6.76
C LYS A 10 -0.88 -16.98 -6.83
N LYS A 11 -0.16 -15.85 -6.98
CA LYS A 11 1.28 -15.81 -7.21
C LYS A 11 2.08 -15.43 -5.96
N CYS A 12 1.48 -14.74 -5.00
CA CYS A 12 2.22 -14.28 -3.83
C CYS A 12 2.62 -15.45 -2.92
N VAL A 13 3.93 -15.75 -2.86
CA VAL A 13 4.50 -16.81 -2.01
C VAL A 13 4.96 -16.33 -0.62
N GLY A 14 4.74 -15.05 -0.30
CA GLY A 14 5.07 -14.52 1.02
C GLY A 14 6.56 -14.36 1.35
N CYS A 15 7.44 -14.31 0.35
CA CYS A 15 8.90 -14.22 0.54
C CYS A 15 9.39 -12.91 1.20
N LYS A 16 8.53 -11.88 1.30
CA LYS A 16 8.83 -10.56 1.87
C LYS A 16 9.95 -9.76 1.17
N ALA A 17 10.37 -10.14 -0.05
CA ALA A 17 11.33 -9.37 -0.84
C ALA A 17 10.86 -7.92 -1.03
N CYS A 18 9.57 -7.73 -1.34
CA CYS A 18 8.92 -6.42 -1.47
C CYS A 18 8.99 -5.55 -0.19
N VAL A 19 9.06 -6.16 0.99
CA VAL A 19 9.24 -5.47 2.28
C VAL A 19 10.69 -5.05 2.45
N ALA A 20 11.63 -5.96 2.19
CA ALA A 20 13.06 -5.72 2.35
C ALA A 20 13.54 -4.56 1.47
N VAL A 21 13.22 -4.57 0.18
CA VAL A 21 13.63 -3.49 -0.74
C VAL A 21 13.00 -2.14 -0.40
N CYS A 22 11.78 -2.15 0.15
CA CYS A 22 11.13 -0.93 0.60
C CYS A 22 11.89 -0.33 1.80
N LYS A 23 12.29 -1.17 2.77
CA LYS A 23 13.11 -0.72 3.90
C LYS A 23 14.47 -0.20 3.45
N ILE A 24 15.15 -0.90 2.52
CA ILE A 24 16.45 -0.48 1.98
C ILE A 24 16.33 0.90 1.31
N ARG A 25 15.34 1.09 0.43
CA ARG A 25 15.14 2.34 -0.32
C ARG A 25 14.92 3.55 0.58
N TYR A 26 14.25 3.37 1.71
CA TYR A 26 13.92 4.46 2.64
C TYR A 26 14.77 4.47 3.91
N ALA A 27 15.80 3.62 3.98
CA ALA A 27 16.59 3.41 5.19
C ALA A 27 15.70 3.29 6.45
N SER A 28 14.60 2.54 6.34
CA SER A 28 13.58 2.48 7.39
C SER A 28 14.16 1.86 8.67
N PRO A 29 13.98 2.49 9.85
CA PRO A 29 14.44 1.94 11.12
C PRO A 29 13.84 0.57 11.45
N LYS A 30 14.46 -0.13 12.40
CA LYS A 30 13.93 -1.39 12.93
C LYS A 30 12.51 -1.17 13.47
N GLY A 31 11.60 -2.09 13.13
CA GLY A 31 10.19 -2.00 13.51
C GLY A 31 9.32 -1.12 12.60
N ILE A 32 9.91 -0.29 11.74
CA ILE A 32 9.18 0.57 10.82
C ILE A 32 9.09 -0.09 9.44
N SER A 33 7.88 -0.16 8.89
CA SER A 33 7.69 -0.69 7.55
C SER A 33 6.53 -0.02 6.82
N ARG A 34 6.81 0.42 5.59
CA ARG A 34 5.82 1.04 4.70
C ARG A 34 4.99 0.02 3.91
N ARG A 35 5.41 -1.24 3.88
CA ARG A 35 4.73 -2.37 3.23
C ARG A 35 4.92 -3.60 4.10
N ASN A 36 3.86 -4.37 4.32
CA ASN A 36 3.87 -5.60 5.08
C ASN A 36 3.30 -6.75 4.25
N VAL A 37 3.62 -7.98 4.62
CA VAL A 37 2.98 -9.19 4.07
C VAL A 37 2.26 -9.89 5.20
N TYR A 38 0.95 -9.99 5.08
CA TYR A 38 0.09 -10.69 6.02
C TYR A 38 -0.15 -12.12 5.56
N THR A 39 -0.17 -13.07 6.49
CA THR A 39 -0.58 -14.45 6.23
C THR A 39 -2.01 -14.64 6.73
N ARG A 40 -2.84 -15.32 5.93
CA ARG A 40 -4.17 -15.76 6.33
C ARG A 40 -4.34 -17.22 5.92
N ASP A 41 -4.79 -18.03 6.87
CA ASP A 41 -5.18 -19.39 6.59
C ASP A 41 -6.57 -19.38 5.94
N ILE A 42 -6.73 -20.21 4.93
CA ILE A 42 -7.99 -20.55 4.27
C ILE A 42 -8.17 -22.08 4.41
N THR A 43 -9.34 -22.62 4.08
CA THR A 43 -9.73 -24.00 4.39
C THR A 43 -8.60 -25.03 4.26
N ASP A 44 -7.93 -25.09 3.09
CA ASP A 44 -6.91 -26.10 2.79
C ASP A 44 -5.52 -25.51 2.47
N SER A 45 -5.31 -24.21 2.74
CA SER A 45 -4.07 -23.53 2.34
C SER A 45 -3.85 -22.23 3.11
N ARG A 46 -2.83 -21.47 2.74
CA ARG A 46 -2.55 -20.13 3.24
C ARG A 46 -2.38 -19.18 2.07
N ILE A 47 -2.92 -17.97 2.23
CA ILE A 47 -2.69 -16.88 1.31
C ILE A 47 -1.75 -15.85 1.93
N PHE A 48 -1.07 -15.11 1.07
CA PHE A 48 -0.19 -14.03 1.45
C PHE A 48 -0.66 -12.73 0.82
N VAL A 49 -0.92 -11.72 1.65
CA VAL A 49 -1.44 -10.43 1.22
C VAL A 49 -0.39 -9.35 1.44
N SER A 50 0.25 -8.90 0.36
CA SER A 50 1.22 -7.81 0.39
C SER A 50 0.51 -6.46 0.36
N MET A 51 0.53 -5.76 1.49
CA MET A 51 -0.19 -4.50 1.70
C MET A 51 0.76 -3.35 1.96
N ALA A 52 0.43 -2.18 1.43
CA ALA A 52 1.09 -0.90 1.69
C ALA A 52 0.01 0.19 1.85
N CYS A 53 0.37 1.46 1.71
CA CYS A 53 -0.63 2.52 1.58
C CYS A 53 -1.43 2.34 0.29
N ASN A 54 -2.75 2.33 0.42
CA ASN A 54 -3.68 2.08 -0.68
C ASN A 54 -3.85 3.27 -1.64
N GLN A 55 -3.23 4.44 -1.37
CA GLN A 55 -3.34 5.66 -2.18
C GLN A 55 -4.79 5.97 -2.58
N CYS A 56 -5.66 6.01 -1.57
CA CYS A 56 -7.12 6.05 -1.72
C CYS A 56 -7.64 7.24 -2.54
N ASP A 57 -8.82 7.09 -3.13
CA ASP A 57 -9.56 8.17 -3.80
C ASP A 57 -10.20 9.16 -2.84
N GLY A 58 -10.82 8.65 -1.78
CA GLY A 58 -11.21 9.41 -0.60
C GLY A 58 -10.27 9.13 0.57
N PRO A 59 -9.04 9.67 0.60
CA PRO A 59 -8.08 9.37 1.66
C PRO A 59 -8.50 10.02 2.99
N SER A 60 -9.06 9.24 3.90
CA SER A 60 -9.45 9.67 5.25
C SER A 60 -8.31 10.30 6.07
N CYS A 61 -7.06 9.94 5.77
CA CYS A 61 -5.89 10.48 6.46
C CYS A 61 -5.59 11.95 6.10
N VAL A 62 -6.01 12.43 4.92
CA VAL A 62 -5.79 13.82 4.47
C VAL A 62 -6.58 14.82 5.35
N PRO A 63 -7.93 14.74 5.43
CA PRO A 63 -8.69 15.68 6.27
C PRO A 63 -8.41 15.50 7.77
N ALA A 64 -7.92 14.33 8.19
CA ALA A 64 -7.52 14.10 9.57
C ALA A 64 -6.24 14.84 10.00
N CYS A 65 -5.47 15.39 9.06
CA CYS A 65 -4.22 16.09 9.36
C CYS A 65 -4.45 17.58 9.68
N PRO A 66 -4.31 18.02 10.94
CA PRO A 66 -4.59 19.42 11.32
C PRO A 66 -3.53 20.42 10.80
N LYS A 67 -2.38 19.92 10.30
CA LYS A 67 -1.29 20.75 9.77
C LYS A 67 -1.21 20.75 8.25
N GLY A 68 -2.12 20.06 7.56
CA GLY A 68 -2.08 19.96 6.09
C GLY A 68 -0.82 19.25 5.56
N ALA A 69 -0.18 18.39 6.35
CA ALA A 69 1.03 17.69 5.95
C ALA A 69 0.78 16.56 4.94
N LEU A 70 -0.48 16.12 4.79
CA LEU A 70 -0.91 15.12 3.84
C LEU A 70 -1.73 15.79 2.73
N SER A 71 -1.44 15.45 1.47
CA SER A 71 -2.19 15.93 0.31
C SER A 71 -2.26 14.85 -0.77
N LYS A 72 -3.30 14.88 -1.61
CA LYS A 72 -3.37 14.01 -2.78
C LYS A 72 -2.86 14.76 -4.01
N ASP A 73 -1.85 14.21 -4.65
CA ASP A 73 -1.36 14.74 -5.91
C ASP A 73 -2.36 14.45 -7.04
N ALA A 74 -2.80 15.49 -7.74
CA ALA A 74 -3.84 15.38 -8.76
C ALA A 74 -3.36 14.64 -10.02
N ALA A 75 -2.07 14.73 -10.35
CA ALA A 75 -1.52 14.14 -11.56
C ALA A 75 -1.31 12.62 -11.43
N SER A 76 -0.71 12.18 -10.33
CA SER A 76 -0.38 10.78 -10.06
C SER A 76 -1.45 10.03 -9.25
N GLY A 77 -2.32 10.75 -8.53
CA GLY A 77 -3.27 10.17 -7.58
C GLY A 77 -2.64 9.68 -6.28
N VAL A 78 -1.35 9.90 -6.06
CA VAL A 78 -0.63 9.45 -4.86
C VAL A 78 -0.89 10.42 -3.71
N VAL A 79 -1.22 9.87 -2.54
CA VAL A 79 -1.24 10.67 -1.32
C VAL A 79 0.21 10.89 -0.91
N THR A 80 0.64 12.13 -0.67
CA THR A 80 2.00 12.47 -0.26
C THR A 80 2.01 12.94 1.19
N LEU A 81 3.17 12.84 1.85
CA LEU A 81 3.38 13.30 3.21
C LEU A 81 4.58 14.26 3.24
N ASN A 82 4.33 15.53 3.52
CA ASN A 82 5.37 16.51 3.80
C ASN A 82 5.86 16.31 5.24
N LYS A 83 7.04 15.69 5.40
CA LYS A 83 7.63 15.43 6.72
C LYS A 83 7.98 16.69 7.49
N SER A 84 8.33 17.79 6.81
CA SER A 84 8.67 19.06 7.45
C SER A 84 7.45 19.73 8.10
N ALA A 85 6.27 19.58 7.49
CA ALA A 85 5.01 20.07 8.06
C ALA A 85 4.40 19.12 9.11
N CYS A 86 4.82 17.85 9.13
CA CYS A 86 4.30 16.87 10.07
C CYS A 86 4.76 17.18 11.50
N VAL A 87 3.82 17.23 12.45
CA VAL A 87 4.12 17.45 13.88
C VAL A 87 4.01 16.18 14.72
N GLY A 88 3.86 15.02 14.08
CA GLY A 88 3.81 13.74 14.81
C GLY A 88 2.56 13.53 15.67
N CYS A 89 1.45 14.22 15.41
CA CYS A 89 0.22 14.11 16.22
C CYS A 89 -0.56 12.79 16.06
N ARG A 90 -0.14 11.90 15.14
CA ARG A 90 -0.69 10.55 14.92
C ARG A 90 -2.19 10.44 14.56
N ARG A 91 -2.91 11.54 14.35
CA ARG A 91 -4.34 11.50 13.94
C ARG A 91 -4.59 10.73 12.65
N CYS A 92 -3.68 10.85 11.67
CA CYS A 92 -3.77 10.11 10.41
C CYS A 92 -3.57 8.60 10.58
N GLU A 93 -2.91 8.15 11.65
CA GLU A 93 -2.80 6.74 12.03
C GLU A 93 -4.17 6.16 12.38
N TRP A 94 -4.88 6.85 13.29
CA TRP A 94 -6.25 6.51 13.68
C TRP A 94 -7.25 6.58 12.53
N ALA A 95 -7.08 7.55 11.63
CA ALA A 95 -8.00 7.74 10.51
C ALA A 95 -7.83 6.69 9.39
N CYS A 96 -6.70 5.99 9.33
CA CYS A 96 -6.41 5.06 8.23
C CYS A 96 -7.01 3.68 8.53
N PRO A 97 -8.06 3.22 7.81
CA PRO A 97 -8.68 1.94 8.11
C PRO A 97 -7.82 0.74 7.72
N TYR A 98 -6.70 0.96 7.03
CA TYR A 98 -5.78 -0.09 6.56
C TYR A 98 -4.50 -0.18 7.40
N GLY A 99 -4.33 0.66 8.44
CA GLY A 99 -3.12 0.69 9.25
C GLY A 99 -1.84 1.03 8.46
N ALA A 100 -1.96 1.80 7.37
CA ALA A 100 -0.84 2.06 6.45
C ALA A 100 0.04 3.26 6.86
N MET A 101 -0.38 4.02 7.86
CA MET A 101 0.40 5.10 8.46
C MET A 101 1.22 4.54 9.61
N VAL A 102 2.51 4.83 9.65
CA VAL A 102 3.41 4.36 10.71
C VAL A 102 4.10 5.55 11.37
N PHE A 103 4.26 5.51 12.68
CA PHE A 103 4.99 6.54 13.43
C PHE A 103 6.46 6.12 13.57
N GLU A 104 7.38 7.00 13.20
CA GLU A 104 8.82 6.82 13.36
C GLU A 104 9.27 7.57 14.63
N PRO A 105 9.56 6.87 15.74
CA PRO A 105 9.76 7.52 17.03
C PRO A 105 11.02 8.38 17.13
N ALA A 106 12.09 8.06 16.42
CA ALA A 106 13.36 8.79 16.55
C ALA A 106 13.25 10.21 15.96
N GLY A 107 12.57 10.36 14.82
CA GLY A 107 12.28 11.65 14.19
C GLY A 107 10.99 12.29 14.70
N GLY A 108 10.14 11.55 15.43
CA GLY A 108 8.86 12.05 15.92
C GLY A 108 7.88 12.40 14.80
N LYS A 109 7.96 11.72 13.66
CA LYS A 109 7.15 12.01 12.46
C LYS A 109 6.37 10.77 12.01
N MET A 110 5.27 11.03 11.31
CA MET A 110 4.58 9.97 10.58
C MET A 110 5.36 9.59 9.32
N ASP A 111 5.12 8.39 8.83
CA ASP A 111 5.65 7.83 7.60
C ASP A 111 4.59 6.95 6.94
N LYS A 112 4.72 6.74 5.62
CA LYS A 112 3.83 5.88 4.84
C LYS A 112 4.48 5.54 3.50
N CYS A 113 3.93 4.53 2.81
CA CYS A 113 4.26 4.31 1.40
C CYS A 113 3.82 5.53 0.56
N ASP A 114 4.73 6.01 -0.28
CA ASP A 114 4.60 7.10 -1.25
C ASP A 114 4.58 6.55 -2.69
N ALA A 115 4.37 5.25 -2.87
CA ALA A 115 4.46 4.55 -4.17
C ALA A 115 5.79 4.78 -4.92
N CYS A 116 6.86 5.14 -4.21
CA CYS A 116 8.14 5.53 -4.82
C CYS A 116 8.02 6.64 -5.87
N VAL A 117 7.03 7.54 -5.75
CA VAL A 117 6.97 8.72 -6.61
C VAL A 117 8.25 9.55 -6.47
N GLY A 118 8.76 10.05 -7.60
CA GLY A 118 10.03 10.78 -7.65
C GLY A 118 11.29 9.91 -7.59
N PHE A 119 11.16 8.58 -7.55
CA PHE A 119 12.30 7.68 -7.74
C PHE A 119 12.52 7.41 -9.24
N THR A 120 13.70 7.76 -9.73
CA THR A 120 14.17 7.35 -11.06
C THR A 120 15.14 6.18 -10.87
N PRO A 121 14.84 4.98 -11.38
CA PRO A 121 15.76 3.86 -11.30
C PRO A 121 16.94 4.03 -12.27
N ALA A 122 17.93 3.13 -12.18
CA ALA A 122 19.05 3.09 -13.12
C ALA A 122 18.56 2.85 -14.56
N ALA A 123 19.37 3.25 -15.55
CA ALA A 123 19.05 3.04 -16.96
C ALA A 123 18.77 1.55 -17.24
N GLY A 124 17.68 1.26 -17.97
CA GLY A 124 17.25 -0.10 -18.30
C GLY A 124 16.37 -0.78 -17.24
N VAL A 125 16.11 -0.14 -16.10
CA VAL A 125 15.19 -0.66 -15.08
C VAL A 125 13.81 0.02 -15.23
N PRO A 126 12.69 -0.74 -15.26
CA PRO A 126 11.36 -0.17 -15.35
C PRO A 126 11.06 0.85 -14.24
N THR A 127 10.44 1.97 -14.63
CA THR A 127 10.02 2.99 -13.67
C THR A 127 8.84 2.48 -12.85
N GLY A 128 8.94 2.61 -11.52
CA GLY A 128 7.87 2.19 -10.62
C GLY A 128 8.33 1.89 -9.20
N PRO A 129 7.41 1.40 -8.36
CA PRO A 129 7.71 1.03 -6.99
C PRO A 129 8.75 -0.10 -6.91
N ARG A 130 9.80 0.08 -6.11
CA ARG A 130 10.84 -0.95 -5.87
C ARG A 130 10.25 -2.30 -5.42
N CYS A 131 9.13 -2.28 -4.71
CA CYS A 131 8.44 -3.48 -4.28
C CYS A 131 7.85 -4.31 -5.43
N VAL A 132 7.51 -3.68 -6.56
CA VAL A 132 7.06 -4.36 -7.78
C VAL A 132 8.26 -4.98 -8.48
N GLU A 133 9.34 -4.23 -8.67
CA GLU A 133 10.60 -4.70 -9.27
C GLU A 133 11.18 -5.93 -8.54
N ALA A 134 11.14 -5.94 -7.22
CA ALA A 134 11.67 -7.04 -6.42
C ALA A 134 10.74 -8.27 -6.35
N CYS A 135 9.55 -8.21 -6.93
CA CYS A 135 8.58 -9.30 -6.86
C CYS A 135 8.89 -10.36 -7.92
N HIS A 136 9.78 -11.29 -7.60
CA HIS A 136 10.17 -12.40 -8.50
C HIS A 136 9.02 -13.35 -8.88
N ALA A 137 7.85 -13.23 -8.25
CA ALA A 137 6.66 -14.03 -8.55
C ALA A 137 5.65 -13.26 -9.41
N ASP A 138 5.94 -12.01 -9.80
CA ASP A 138 5.03 -11.13 -10.53
C ASP A 138 3.64 -11.01 -9.86
N ALA A 139 3.63 -11.04 -8.54
CA ALA A 139 2.43 -10.95 -7.71
C ALA A 139 2.04 -9.49 -7.39
N LEU A 140 2.88 -8.52 -7.74
CA LEU A 140 2.64 -7.10 -7.52
C LEU A 140 2.79 -6.36 -8.84
N ALA A 141 1.81 -5.52 -9.15
CA ALA A 141 1.88 -4.62 -10.30
C ALA A 141 1.52 -3.18 -9.89
N TRP A 142 2.08 -2.20 -10.59
CA TRP A 142 1.74 -0.79 -10.47
C TRP A 142 1.24 -0.28 -11.82
N VAL A 143 -0.07 -0.15 -11.94
CA VAL A 143 -0.76 -0.01 -13.23
C VAL A 143 -1.64 1.23 -13.23
N ASP A 144 -1.96 1.74 -14.42
CA ASP A 144 -2.98 2.77 -14.58
C ASP A 144 -4.36 2.25 -14.15
N LYS A 145 -5.18 3.12 -13.55
CA LYS A 145 -6.52 2.76 -13.08
C LYS A 145 -7.54 2.73 -14.23
N ASP A 146 -7.29 1.88 -15.21
CA ASP A 146 -8.12 1.66 -16.38
C ASP A 146 -9.28 0.66 -16.12
N ALA A 147 -9.98 0.26 -17.19
CA ALA A 147 -11.10 -0.68 -17.11
C ALA A 147 -10.70 -2.10 -16.63
N THR A 148 -9.42 -2.47 -16.71
CA THR A 148 -8.92 -3.76 -16.19
C THR A 148 -8.73 -3.67 -14.68
N PHE A 149 -8.25 -2.52 -14.19
CA PHE A 149 -8.15 -2.23 -12.76
C PHE A 149 -9.52 -2.26 -12.07
N THR A 150 -10.59 -1.81 -12.73
CA THR A 150 -11.94 -1.82 -12.12
C THR A 150 -12.53 -3.22 -11.96
N GLN A 151 -12.15 -4.18 -12.82
CA GLN A 151 -12.64 -5.56 -12.80
C GLN A 151 -11.99 -6.42 -11.69
N THR A 152 -10.90 -5.96 -11.10
CA THR A 152 -10.25 -6.64 -9.97
C THR A 152 -10.89 -6.27 -8.64
N ALA A 153 -10.82 -7.17 -7.67
CA ALA A 153 -11.53 -7.00 -6.41
C ALA A 153 -10.91 -5.91 -5.55
N ALA A 154 -11.73 -5.04 -4.95
CA ALA A 154 -11.26 -4.03 -3.99
C ALA A 154 -11.26 -4.51 -2.54
N GLU A 155 -11.87 -5.67 -2.28
CA GLU A 155 -12.07 -6.25 -0.97
C GLU A 155 -11.71 -7.72 -1.00
N LEU A 156 -11.35 -8.23 0.17
CA LEU A 156 -11.05 -9.64 0.40
C LEU A 156 -11.82 -10.11 1.62
N ARG A 157 -12.54 -11.22 1.48
CA ARG A 157 -13.24 -11.89 2.58
C ARG A 157 -12.85 -13.37 2.64
N VAL A 158 -12.76 -13.91 3.84
CA VAL A 158 -12.56 -15.34 4.09
C VAL A 158 -13.63 -15.77 5.08
N ALA A 159 -14.42 -16.79 4.75
CA ALA A 159 -15.56 -17.24 5.56
C ALA A 159 -16.52 -16.10 5.96
N GLY A 160 -16.75 -15.15 5.05
CA GLY A 160 -17.61 -13.98 5.29
C GLY A 160 -16.97 -12.82 6.07
N GLU A 161 -15.76 -12.99 6.63
CA GLU A 161 -15.06 -11.95 7.37
C GLU A 161 -14.13 -11.12 6.47
N HIS A 162 -14.13 -9.81 6.62
CA HIS A 162 -13.22 -8.94 5.90
C HIS A 162 -11.78 -9.09 6.41
N ILE A 163 -10.86 -9.47 5.54
CA ILE A 163 -9.42 -9.51 5.87
C ILE A 163 -8.69 -8.22 5.51
N VAL A 164 -9.34 -7.34 4.74
CA VAL A 164 -8.95 -5.94 4.50
C VAL A 164 -10.17 -5.05 4.72
N ALA A 165 -9.96 -3.81 5.17
CA ALA A 165 -11.06 -2.90 5.42
C ALA A 165 -11.92 -2.64 4.17
N ARG A 166 -13.20 -2.33 4.40
CA ARG A 166 -14.20 -2.11 3.34
C ARG A 166 -13.79 -0.99 2.40
N ALA A 167 -13.83 -1.26 1.10
CA ALA A 167 -13.47 -0.33 0.04
C ALA A 167 -14.36 0.92 0.05
N ALA A 168 -15.63 0.79 0.45
CA ALA A 168 -16.58 1.89 0.57
C ALA A 168 -16.11 3.02 1.50
N LEU A 169 -15.21 2.76 2.45
CA LEU A 169 -14.71 3.77 3.39
C LEU A 169 -13.84 4.84 2.73
N THR A 170 -13.08 4.47 1.69
CA THR A 170 -12.06 5.37 1.12
C THR A 170 -11.85 5.24 -0.39
N ALA A 171 -12.52 4.29 -1.07
CA ALA A 171 -12.22 3.91 -2.46
C ALA A 171 -10.71 3.67 -2.69
N PRO A 172 -10.13 2.60 -2.12
CA PRO A 172 -8.70 2.35 -2.19
C PRO A 172 -8.20 2.11 -3.62
N SER A 173 -7.01 2.61 -3.94
CA SER A 173 -6.27 2.33 -5.19
C SER A 173 -5.38 1.09 -5.05
N VAL A 174 -5.89 0.05 -4.39
CA VAL A 174 -5.34 -1.30 -4.41
C VAL A 174 -6.43 -2.27 -4.81
N LYS A 175 -6.07 -3.27 -5.61
CA LYS A 175 -6.97 -4.32 -6.04
C LYS A 175 -6.30 -5.68 -5.95
N PHE A 176 -7.11 -6.73 -5.97
CA PHE A 176 -6.69 -8.09 -5.74
C PHE A 176 -7.18 -9.03 -6.83
N ILE A 177 -6.30 -9.91 -7.29
CA ILE A 177 -6.68 -11.12 -8.02
C ILE A 177 -6.83 -12.23 -6.99
N LYS A 178 -8.08 -12.71 -6.85
CA LYS A 178 -8.48 -13.65 -5.81
C LYS A 178 -8.09 -15.08 -6.13
N VAL A 179 -8.02 -15.91 -5.09
CA VAL A 179 -7.91 -17.37 -5.16
C VAL A 179 -9.24 -18.00 -4.70
N PRO A 180 -9.52 -19.27 -5.05
CA PRO A 180 -10.65 -19.99 -4.47
C PRO A 180 -10.63 -19.93 -2.92
N GLY A 181 -11.81 -19.76 -2.31
CA GLY A 181 -11.96 -19.59 -0.87
C GLY A 181 -11.75 -18.16 -0.36
N VAL A 182 -11.57 -17.18 -1.26
CA VAL A 182 -11.46 -15.76 -0.95
C VAL A 182 -12.45 -14.95 -1.78
N ASP A 183 -13.44 -14.36 -1.11
CA ASP A 183 -14.56 -13.61 -1.70
C ASP A 183 -14.33 -12.10 -1.76
#